data_AF-A0A7J7HQ06-F1
#
_entry.id   AF-A0A7J7HQ06-F1
#
_cell.length_a   1.000
_cell.length_b   1.000
_cell.length_c   1.000
_cell.angle_alpha   90.00
_cell.angle_beta   90.00
_cell.angle_gamma   90.00
#
_symmetry.space_group_name_H-M   'P 1'
#
loop_
_entity.id
_entity.type
_entity.pdbx_description
1 polymer ?
#
loop_
_entity_poly.entity_id
_entity_poly.type
_entity_poly.pdbx_seq_one_letter_code
_entity_poly.pdbx_strand_id
1 'polypeptide(L)'
;MYSSGNPTNIANPIKDASVRIDLKTIDGRLTLFETTLCKKLSLVELDEHIDLDPQGYLTAYNKDDIQLICCQADGSISWLVPPIVQARFVQSLKWSMNIIFSWQFNRARPKGKEVVKYELILQDQDLPRPVEVMEVLNGTSNSFRIYNVYPRYFRVTGSGDVRFLEQAVRLVTGDLVLNHGSLEWWSFHDIDASNVSVCGELAGPMAIIVSEETPQGILGETLSKFSIWGLYITFVLAVGRFIRLQCADLRMRIPFENLPSCDRLLAICEDIYAARAEGELEVEEVLYWILVKIYRSPHMLLEYTKGD
;
A
#
# COMPACT_ATOMS: atom_id res chain seq x y z
N MET A 1 12.57 -17.47 -18.86
CA MET A 1 12.22 -16.87 -17.55
C MET A 1 11.71 -15.43 -17.62
N TYR A 2 11.98 -14.65 -18.68
CA TYR A 2 11.50 -13.25 -18.80
C TYR A 2 10.16 -13.04 -19.52
N SER A 3 9.51 -14.10 -20.03
CA SER A 3 8.28 -13.95 -20.85
C SER A 3 6.98 -14.32 -20.12
N SER A 4 7.05 -15.06 -19.00
CA SER A 4 5.87 -15.50 -18.23
C SER A 4 5.58 -14.64 -17.00
N GLY A 5 6.37 -13.61 -16.78
CA GLY A 5 6.30 -12.74 -15.60
C GLY A 5 6.11 -11.28 -15.98
N ASN A 6 5.48 -10.97 -17.12
CA ASN A 6 5.03 -9.60 -17.36
C ASN A 6 3.77 -9.42 -16.49
N PRO A 7 3.85 -8.73 -15.34
CA PRO A 7 2.66 -8.51 -14.55
C PRO A 7 1.70 -7.73 -15.43
N THR A 8 0.55 -8.31 -15.74
CA THR A 8 -0.54 -7.53 -16.34
C THR A 8 -0.89 -6.48 -15.31
N ASN A 9 -0.65 -5.23 -15.67
CA ASN A 9 -1.14 -4.11 -14.89
C ASN A 9 -2.67 -4.14 -14.96
N ILE A 10 -3.29 -3.87 -13.82
CA ILE A 10 -4.74 -3.76 -13.73
C ILE A 10 -5.12 -2.41 -13.13
N ALA A 11 -6.29 -1.93 -13.54
CA ALA A 11 -6.98 -0.84 -12.88
C ALA A 11 -7.10 -1.12 -11.37
N ASN A 12 -6.83 -0.09 -10.57
CA ASN A 12 -6.86 -0.18 -9.12
C ASN A 12 -7.77 0.90 -8.53
N PRO A 13 -9.10 0.78 -8.76
CA PRO A 13 -10.05 1.79 -8.39
C PRO A 13 -10.12 1.99 -6.88
N ILE A 14 -10.45 3.22 -6.49
CA ILE A 14 -10.83 3.61 -5.14
C ILE A 14 -12.14 2.90 -4.78
N LYS A 15 -12.11 2.18 -3.66
CA LYS A 15 -13.26 1.46 -3.09
C LYS A 15 -14.06 2.35 -2.15
N ASP A 16 -13.35 3.13 -1.35
CA ASP A 16 -13.93 3.95 -0.31
C ASP A 16 -13.18 5.28 -0.21
N ALA A 17 -13.89 6.33 0.14
CA ALA A 17 -13.34 7.67 0.25
C ALA A 17 -14.01 8.39 1.41
N SER A 18 -13.23 9.16 2.15
CA SER A 18 -13.74 10.03 3.19
C SER A 18 -13.06 11.39 3.16
N VAL A 19 -13.81 12.40 3.61
CA VAL A 19 -13.35 13.77 3.76
C VAL A 19 -13.52 14.18 5.21
N ARG A 20 -12.52 14.89 5.73
CA ARG A 20 -12.60 15.51 7.05
C ARG A 20 -12.03 16.92 7.03
N ILE A 21 -12.73 17.84 7.70
CA ILE A 21 -12.31 19.22 7.93
C ILE A 21 -12.22 19.44 9.43
N ASP A 22 -11.04 19.81 9.89
CA ASP A 22 -10.75 20.05 11.30
C ASP A 22 -10.33 21.49 11.53
N LEU A 23 -10.82 22.07 12.61
CA LEU A 23 -10.42 23.36 13.13
C LEU A 23 -9.42 23.14 14.27
N LYS A 24 -8.23 23.71 14.16
CA LYS A 24 -7.13 23.56 15.12
C LYS A 24 -6.71 24.91 15.67
N THR A 25 -6.53 24.98 16.98
CA THR A 25 -5.94 26.11 17.71
C THR A 25 -4.74 25.64 18.51
N ILE A 26 -4.10 26.55 19.25
CA ILE A 26 -3.04 26.22 20.22
C ILE A 26 -3.51 25.25 21.31
N ASP A 27 -4.78 25.32 21.69
CA ASP A 27 -5.33 24.60 22.85
C ASP A 27 -5.94 23.24 22.46
N GLY A 28 -6.25 23.01 21.18
CA GLY A 28 -6.84 21.76 20.75
C GLY A 28 -7.28 21.71 19.28
N ARG A 29 -8.07 20.69 18.96
CA ARG A 29 -8.64 20.42 17.63
C ARG A 29 -10.10 19.98 17.76
N LEU A 30 -10.95 20.49 16.87
CA LEU A 30 -12.34 20.06 16.71
C LEU A 30 -12.60 19.64 15.26
N THR A 31 -13.30 18.53 15.06
CA THR A 31 -13.67 18.04 13.73
C THR A 31 -15.00 18.64 13.32
N LEU A 32 -14.96 19.67 12.47
CA LEU A 32 -16.17 20.34 12.01
C LEU A 32 -16.98 19.41 11.12
N PHE A 33 -16.37 18.95 10.02
CA PHE A 33 -17.07 18.16 9.02
C PHE A 33 -16.37 16.83 8.80
N GLU A 34 -17.15 15.76 8.70
CA GLU A 34 -16.69 14.45 8.25
C GLU A 34 -17.77 13.78 7.41
N THR A 35 -17.42 13.32 6.22
CA THR A 35 -18.31 12.52 5.39
C THR A 35 -17.60 11.28 4.89
N THR A 36 -18.26 10.13 5.01
CA THR A 36 -17.81 8.84 4.47
C THR A 36 -18.77 8.34 3.37
N LEU A 37 -19.90 9.01 3.18
CA LEU A 37 -20.89 8.65 2.19
C LEU A 37 -20.50 9.25 0.83
N CYS A 38 -19.69 8.51 0.09
CA CYS A 38 -19.23 8.91 -1.24
C CYS A 38 -19.59 7.88 -2.31
N LYS A 39 -20.20 8.35 -3.40
CA LYS A 39 -20.44 7.59 -4.63
C LYS A 39 -19.21 7.68 -5.52
N LYS A 40 -18.76 6.54 -6.04
CA LYS A 40 -17.65 6.43 -6.98
C LYS A 40 -18.25 6.09 -8.34
N LEU A 41 -18.07 6.96 -9.33
CA LEU A 41 -18.56 6.81 -10.69
C LEU A 41 -17.37 6.56 -11.60
N SER A 42 -17.45 5.52 -12.43
CA SER A 42 -16.45 5.30 -13.47
C SER A 42 -16.66 6.31 -14.60
N LEU A 43 -15.58 6.83 -15.19
CA LEU A 43 -15.69 7.71 -16.36
C LEU A 43 -16.33 6.99 -17.56
N VAL A 44 -16.21 5.67 -17.64
CA VAL A 44 -16.82 4.85 -18.70
C VAL A 44 -18.36 4.85 -18.61
N GLU A 45 -18.91 5.01 -17.40
CA GLU A 45 -20.36 4.98 -17.15
C GLU A 45 -21.01 6.37 -17.25
N LEU A 46 -20.19 7.42 -17.38
CA LEU A 46 -20.65 8.80 -17.50
C LEU A 46 -20.95 9.12 -18.96
N ASP A 47 -22.10 9.75 -19.19
CA ASP A 47 -22.59 10.14 -20.52
C ASP A 47 -21.59 11.09 -21.22
N GLU A 48 -21.34 10.89 -22.52
CA GLU A 48 -20.29 11.61 -23.29
C GLU A 48 -20.50 13.14 -23.36
N HIS A 49 -21.67 13.62 -22.94
CA HIS A 49 -22.08 15.03 -22.97
C HIS A 49 -21.57 15.87 -21.79
N ILE A 50 -20.87 15.26 -20.82
CA ILE A 50 -20.36 15.95 -19.63
C ILE A 50 -18.87 16.26 -19.81
N ASP A 51 -18.54 17.54 -19.97
CA ASP A 51 -17.17 18.01 -20.01
C ASP A 51 -16.58 18.12 -18.59
N LEU A 52 -16.07 16.99 -18.08
CA LEU A 52 -15.36 16.91 -16.79
C LEU A 52 -13.95 17.50 -16.84
N ASP A 53 -13.42 17.74 -18.03
CA ASP A 53 -12.02 18.12 -18.25
C ASP A 53 -11.89 19.06 -19.47
N PRO A 54 -12.35 20.31 -19.33
CA PRO A 54 -12.38 21.28 -20.44
C PRO A 54 -10.99 21.63 -20.98
N GLN A 55 -9.94 21.28 -20.26
CA GLN A 55 -8.55 21.58 -20.59
C GLN A 55 -7.78 20.32 -21.07
N GLY A 56 -8.41 19.14 -21.07
CA GLY A 56 -7.84 17.91 -21.60
C GLY A 56 -6.75 17.24 -20.74
N TYR A 57 -6.68 17.51 -19.43
CA TYR A 57 -5.73 16.89 -18.50
C TYR A 57 -5.86 15.37 -18.37
N LEU A 58 -7.07 14.84 -18.55
CA LEU A 58 -7.44 13.43 -18.41
C LEU A 58 -7.22 12.64 -19.71
N THR A 59 -7.05 13.31 -20.86
CA THR A 59 -6.92 12.66 -22.18
C THR A 59 -5.71 11.73 -22.30
N ALA A 60 -4.67 11.95 -21.49
CA ALA A 60 -3.47 11.11 -21.45
C ALA A 60 -3.67 9.79 -20.69
N TYR A 61 -4.79 9.61 -19.99
CA TYR A 61 -5.05 8.47 -19.12
C TYR A 61 -6.16 7.57 -19.68
N ASN A 62 -6.12 6.29 -19.31
CA ASN A 62 -7.19 5.36 -19.68
C ASN A 62 -8.47 5.71 -18.90
N LYS A 63 -9.62 5.63 -19.57
CA LYS A 63 -10.93 5.88 -18.97
C LYS A 63 -11.23 4.93 -17.80
N ASP A 64 -10.72 3.69 -17.85
CA ASP A 64 -10.89 2.69 -16.79
C ASP A 64 -10.18 3.05 -15.48
N ASP A 65 -9.14 3.90 -15.55
CA ASP A 65 -8.35 4.32 -14.39
C ASP A 65 -8.87 5.61 -13.75
N ILE A 66 -9.86 6.26 -14.39
CA ILE A 66 -10.42 7.53 -13.96
C ILE A 66 -11.74 7.29 -13.24
N GLN A 67 -11.84 7.84 -12.03
CA GLN A 67 -13.06 7.81 -11.24
C GLN A 67 -13.43 9.21 -10.76
N LEU A 68 -14.73 9.49 -10.79
CA LEU A 68 -15.31 10.65 -10.13
C LEU A 68 -15.85 10.22 -8.77
N ILE A 69 -15.40 10.90 -7.72
CA ILE A 69 -15.90 10.72 -6.36
C ILE A 69 -16.79 11.91 -6.01
N CYS A 70 -18.05 11.60 -5.70
CA CYS A 70 -19.08 12.55 -5.26
C CYS A 70 -19.47 12.21 -3.82
N CYS A 71 -19.20 13.10 -2.87
CA CYS A 71 -19.56 12.89 -1.46
C CYS A 71 -20.80 13.67 -1.05
N GLN A 72 -21.49 13.20 -0.01
CA GLN A 72 -22.61 13.90 0.59
C GLN A 72 -22.14 15.24 1.20
N ALA A 73 -22.94 16.30 0.98
CA ALA A 73 -22.67 17.63 1.53
C ALA A 73 -22.85 17.68 3.05
N ASP A 74 -23.85 16.97 3.58
CA ASP A 74 -24.06 16.85 5.01
C ASP A 74 -23.08 15.87 5.66
N GLY A 75 -22.58 16.25 6.84
CA GLY A 75 -21.69 15.41 7.63
C GLY A 75 -22.38 14.11 8.05
N SER A 76 -21.61 13.03 8.06
CA SER A 76 -22.05 11.71 8.54
C SER A 76 -22.15 11.64 10.07
N ILE A 77 -21.67 12.67 10.78
CA ILE A 77 -21.66 12.77 12.24
C ILE A 77 -22.42 14.01 12.70
N SER A 78 -23.13 13.90 13.82
CA SER A 78 -23.70 15.04 14.52
C SER A 78 -22.63 15.81 15.30
N TRP A 79 -22.80 17.12 15.38
CA TRP A 79 -21.95 18.03 16.14
C TRP A 79 -22.37 18.03 17.60
N LEU A 80 -21.65 17.29 18.42
CA LEU A 80 -21.91 17.16 19.86
C LEU A 80 -20.69 17.63 20.66
N VAL A 81 -20.56 18.94 20.83
CA VAL A 81 -19.50 19.54 21.64
C VAL A 81 -20.09 20.12 22.93
N PRO A 82 -19.62 19.73 24.12
CA PRO A 82 -20.10 20.31 25.37
C PRO A 82 -19.94 21.84 25.39
N PRO A 83 -20.92 22.61 25.88
CA PRO A 83 -20.87 24.07 25.83
C PRO A 83 -19.62 24.70 26.45
N ILE A 84 -19.10 24.10 27.53
CA ILE A 84 -17.87 24.57 28.20
C ILE A 84 -16.65 24.38 27.30
N VAL A 85 -16.58 23.28 26.55
CA VAL A 85 -15.49 23.00 25.61
C VAL A 85 -15.57 23.97 24.45
N GLN A 86 -16.77 24.17 23.89
CA GLN A 86 -17.00 25.13 22.81
C GLN A 86 -16.62 26.56 23.21
N ALA A 87 -17.06 27.04 24.39
CA ALA A 87 -16.74 28.38 24.87
C ALA A 87 -15.24 28.61 25.05
N ARG A 88 -14.51 27.63 25.62
CA ARG A 88 -13.04 27.69 25.73
C ARG A 88 -12.36 27.67 24.36
N PHE A 89 -12.85 26.82 23.46
CA PHE A 89 -12.31 26.72 22.11
C PHE A 89 -12.51 28.01 21.32
N VAL A 90 -13.69 28.63 21.39
CA VAL A 90 -13.99 29.93 20.77
C VAL A 90 -13.07 31.03 21.29
N GLN A 91 -12.70 31.01 22.57
CA GLN A 91 -11.72 31.94 23.11
C GLN A 91 -10.33 31.75 22.47
N SER A 92 -9.92 30.49 22.25
CA SER A 92 -8.61 30.15 21.67
C SER A 92 -8.42 30.61 20.22
N LEU A 93 -9.52 30.75 19.46
CA LEU A 93 -9.51 31.21 18.06
C LEU A 93 -8.97 32.65 17.89
N LYS A 94 -9.01 33.47 18.96
CA LYS A 94 -8.50 34.84 18.93
C LYS A 94 -6.98 34.92 18.76
N TRP A 95 -6.26 33.89 19.18
CA TRP A 95 -4.79 33.87 19.13
C TRP A 95 -4.25 33.03 17.97
N SER A 96 -4.93 31.94 17.64
CA SER A 96 -4.50 31.04 16.55
C SER A 96 -5.69 30.32 15.96
N MET A 97 -5.72 30.22 14.63
CA MET A 97 -6.72 29.44 13.92
C MET A 97 -6.07 28.82 12.69
N ASN A 98 -6.11 27.50 12.61
CA ASN A 98 -5.72 26.74 11.43
C ASN A 98 -6.87 25.81 11.06
N ILE A 99 -7.16 25.70 9.77
CA ILE A 99 -8.11 24.72 9.27
C ILE A 99 -7.32 23.67 8.48
N ILE A 100 -7.58 22.41 8.79
CA ILE A 100 -6.95 21.25 8.18
C ILE A 100 -7.99 20.51 7.38
N PHE A 101 -7.78 20.41 6.08
CA PHE A 101 -8.60 19.61 5.20
C PHE A 101 -7.90 18.29 4.91
N SER A 102 -8.65 17.19 4.89
CA SER A 102 -8.09 15.87 4.57
C SER A 102 -9.01 15.03 3.70
N TRP A 103 -8.41 14.41 2.67
CA TRP A 103 -8.99 13.29 1.91
C TRP A 103 -8.32 11.99 2.36
N GLN A 104 -9.12 10.95 2.49
CA GLN A 104 -8.62 9.58 2.64
C GLN A 104 -9.25 8.70 1.56
N PHE A 105 -8.42 8.13 0.70
CA PHE A 105 -8.83 7.20 -0.34
C PHE A 105 -8.37 5.79 0.01
N ASN A 106 -9.24 4.81 -0.13
CA ASN A 106 -8.96 3.41 0.17
C ASN A 106 -9.13 2.55 -1.08
N ARG A 107 -8.14 1.72 -1.39
CA ARG A 107 -8.08 0.87 -2.58
C ARG A 107 -7.53 -0.52 -2.23
N ALA A 108 -7.70 -1.49 -3.12
CA ALA A 108 -7.36 -2.88 -2.81
C ALA A 108 -5.86 -3.19 -2.78
N ARG A 109 -5.08 -2.42 -3.55
CA ARG A 109 -3.64 -2.58 -3.80
C ARG A 109 -2.95 -1.21 -3.80
N PRO A 110 -1.62 -1.13 -3.66
CA PRO A 110 -0.72 -2.20 -3.23
C PRO A 110 -0.98 -2.61 -1.78
N LYS A 111 -0.58 -3.84 -1.42
CA LYS A 111 -0.74 -4.33 -0.04
C LYS A 111 0.19 -3.60 0.93
N GLY A 112 -0.34 -3.19 2.07
CA GLY A 112 0.36 -2.33 3.04
C GLY A 112 0.34 -0.84 2.67
N LYS A 113 -0.31 -0.48 1.57
CA LYS A 113 -0.45 0.88 1.03
C LYS A 113 -1.85 1.13 0.45
N GLU A 114 -2.84 0.46 1.05
CA GLU A 114 -4.24 0.52 0.64
C GLU A 114 -4.87 1.89 0.91
N VAL A 115 -4.43 2.54 1.99
CA VAL A 115 -4.95 3.83 2.43
C VAL A 115 -3.99 4.92 1.97
N VAL A 116 -4.51 5.83 1.14
CA VAL A 116 -3.81 7.00 0.62
C VAL A 116 -4.44 8.23 1.23
N LYS A 117 -3.64 9.09 1.86
CA LYS A 117 -4.11 10.29 2.55
C LYS A 117 -3.56 11.54 1.89
N TYR A 118 -4.41 12.54 1.73
CA TYR A 118 -4.03 13.90 1.40
C TYR A 118 -4.47 14.80 2.55
N GLU A 119 -3.57 15.66 3.01
CA GLU A 119 -3.84 16.61 4.09
C GLU A 119 -3.28 17.97 3.67
N LEU A 120 -4.10 19.01 3.82
CA LEU A 120 -3.73 20.40 3.58
C LEU A 120 -4.04 21.23 4.81
N ILE A 121 -3.03 21.94 5.29
CA ILE A 121 -3.22 23.04 6.23
C ILE A 121 -3.42 24.30 5.40
N LEU A 122 -4.58 24.94 5.54
CA LEU A 122 -4.91 26.16 4.81
C LEU A 122 -3.94 27.29 5.14
N GLN A 123 -3.57 28.08 4.13
CA GLN A 123 -2.73 29.27 4.30
C GLN A 123 -3.56 30.42 4.87
N ASP A 124 -2.91 31.39 5.52
CA ASP A 124 -3.58 32.52 6.18
C ASP A 124 -4.50 33.33 5.24
N GLN A 125 -4.15 33.41 3.95
CA GLN A 125 -4.95 34.11 2.93
C GLN A 125 -6.23 33.37 2.54
N ASP A 126 -6.29 32.06 2.76
CA ASP A 126 -7.39 31.18 2.37
C ASP A 126 -8.32 30.86 3.56
N LEU A 127 -7.89 31.22 4.77
CA LEU A 127 -8.66 31.09 5.99
C LEU A 127 -9.78 32.14 6.08
N PRO A 128 -10.91 31.79 6.72
CA PRO A 128 -11.95 32.75 7.05
C PRO A 128 -11.44 33.73 8.10
N ARG A 129 -12.18 34.82 8.34
CA ARG A 129 -11.86 35.67 9.49
C ARG A 129 -12.22 34.93 10.78
N PRO A 130 -11.37 34.96 11.82
CA PRO A 130 -11.70 34.29 13.09
C PRO A 130 -13.05 34.70 13.67
N VAL A 131 -13.44 35.96 13.48
CA VAL A 131 -14.74 36.49 13.92
C VAL A 131 -15.92 35.75 13.27
N GLU A 132 -15.84 35.42 11.98
CA GLU A 132 -16.91 34.70 11.26
C GLU A 132 -17.09 33.29 11.85
N VAL A 133 -15.99 32.59 12.12
CA VAL A 133 -16.02 31.25 12.73
C VAL A 133 -16.58 31.33 14.16
N MET A 134 -16.18 32.36 14.92
CA MET A 134 -16.72 32.58 16.27
C MET A 134 -18.22 32.91 16.26
N GLU A 135 -18.70 33.69 15.29
CA GLU A 135 -20.12 33.99 15.13
C GLU A 135 -20.93 32.72 14.83
N VAL A 136 -20.41 31.83 13.98
CA VAL A 136 -21.07 30.55 13.71
C VAL A 136 -21.09 29.66 14.95
N LEU A 137 -19.96 29.54 15.66
CA LEU A 137 -19.90 28.75 16.89
C LEU A 137 -20.71 29.35 18.05
N ASN A 138 -21.02 30.64 18.04
CA ASN A 138 -21.90 31.26 19.04
C ASN A 138 -23.38 31.24 18.62
N GLY A 139 -23.70 30.77 17.41
CA GLY A 139 -25.06 30.72 16.87
C GLY A 139 -25.60 32.07 16.39
N THR A 140 -24.74 33.06 16.13
CA THR A 140 -25.16 34.35 15.53
C THR A 140 -25.12 34.33 14.00
N SER A 141 -24.37 33.40 13.42
CA SER A 141 -24.35 33.08 11.99
C SER A 141 -24.45 31.57 11.83
N ASN A 142 -24.76 31.10 10.62
CA ASN A 142 -24.87 29.67 10.33
C ASN A 142 -23.76 29.18 9.41
N SER A 143 -22.95 30.05 8.81
CA SER A 143 -21.97 29.64 7.81
C SER A 143 -20.76 30.55 7.70
N PHE A 144 -19.64 29.99 7.28
CA PHE A 144 -18.44 30.74 6.88
C PHE A 144 -17.79 30.08 5.65
N ARG A 145 -17.01 30.88 4.91
CA ARG A 145 -16.38 30.45 3.65
C ARG A 145 -14.91 30.14 3.84
N ILE A 146 -14.46 29.04 3.24
CA ILE A 146 -13.04 28.69 3.15
C ILE A 146 -12.62 28.63 1.69
N TYR A 147 -11.44 29.16 1.39
CA TYR A 147 -10.93 29.27 0.03
C TYR A 147 -9.89 28.20 -0.26
N ASN A 148 -9.72 27.84 -1.53
CA ASN A 148 -8.60 27.05 -2.03
C ASN A 148 -8.29 25.75 -1.23
N VAL A 149 -9.33 25.02 -0.84
CA VAL A 149 -9.31 23.96 0.17
C VAL A 149 -8.62 22.67 -0.30
N TYR A 150 -8.83 22.30 -1.56
CA TYR A 150 -8.20 21.14 -2.17
C TYR A 150 -8.25 21.21 -3.70
N PRO A 151 -7.34 20.55 -4.42
CA PRO A 151 -7.40 20.47 -5.88
C PRO A 151 -8.48 19.49 -6.32
N ARG A 152 -9.18 19.77 -7.43
CA ARG A 152 -10.21 18.87 -7.96
C ARG A 152 -9.65 17.57 -8.55
N TYR A 153 -8.40 17.60 -9.02
CA TYR A 153 -7.76 16.49 -9.73
C TYR A 153 -6.64 15.86 -8.91
N PHE A 154 -6.77 14.56 -8.64
CA PHE A 154 -5.78 13.78 -7.92
C PHE A 154 -5.24 12.66 -8.79
N ARG A 155 -3.94 12.41 -8.69
CA ARG A 155 -3.28 11.22 -9.20
C ARG A 155 -2.80 10.38 -8.04
N VAL A 156 -3.33 9.18 -7.91
CA VAL A 156 -3.01 8.26 -6.82
C VAL A 156 -1.98 7.24 -7.31
N THR A 157 -0.77 7.31 -6.79
CA THR A 157 0.36 6.53 -7.32
C THR A 157 0.40 5.11 -6.76
N GLY A 158 1.09 4.19 -7.45
CA GLY A 158 1.41 2.86 -6.91
C GLY A 158 2.28 2.88 -5.64
N SER A 159 2.93 4.01 -5.32
CA SER A 159 3.72 4.17 -4.09
C SER A 159 2.89 4.48 -2.84
N GLY A 160 1.57 4.70 -2.98
CA GLY A 160 0.69 5.07 -1.86
C GLY A 160 0.60 6.57 -1.62
N ASP A 161 1.08 7.39 -2.55
CA ASP A 161 1.12 8.84 -2.43
C ASP A 161 0.09 9.49 -3.36
N VAL A 162 -0.31 10.71 -3.00
CA VAL A 162 -1.12 11.58 -3.85
C VAL A 162 -0.22 12.57 -4.56
N ARG A 163 -0.39 12.70 -5.88
CA ARG A 163 0.17 13.78 -6.68
C ARG A 163 -0.96 14.58 -7.30
N PHE A 164 -0.67 15.82 -7.65
CA PHE A 164 -1.60 16.66 -8.40
C PHE A 164 -1.23 16.59 -9.87
N LEU A 165 -2.23 16.76 -10.74
CA LEU A 165 -1.97 17.03 -12.14
C LEU A 165 -1.51 18.48 -12.22
N GLU A 166 -0.20 18.70 -12.41
CA GLU A 166 0.51 20.00 -12.26
C GLU A 166 -0.07 21.18 -13.04
N GLN A 167 -0.97 20.93 -13.99
CA GLN A 167 -1.60 21.93 -14.85
C GLN A 167 -3.04 22.29 -14.41
N ALA A 168 -3.64 21.53 -13.48
CA ALA A 168 -5.04 21.68 -13.07
C ALA A 168 -5.18 22.40 -11.71
N VAL A 169 -4.78 23.67 -11.64
CA VAL A 169 -4.88 24.48 -10.40
C VAL A 169 -6.28 25.08 -10.23
N ARG A 170 -7.33 24.26 -10.40
CA ARG A 170 -8.67 24.66 -9.94
C ARG A 170 -8.86 24.13 -8.53
N LEU A 171 -8.44 24.94 -7.56
CA LEU A 171 -8.66 24.69 -6.15
C LEU A 171 -10.14 24.96 -5.83
N VAL A 172 -10.70 24.16 -4.93
CA VAL A 172 -12.10 24.23 -4.56
C VAL A 172 -12.29 25.23 -3.42
N THR A 173 -13.23 26.16 -3.59
CA THR A 173 -13.74 27.02 -2.51
C THR A 173 -15.08 26.48 -2.04
N GLY A 174 -15.29 26.44 -0.72
CA GLY A 174 -16.53 25.91 -0.17
C GLY A 174 -17.04 26.65 1.05
N ASP A 175 -18.34 26.55 1.25
CA ASP A 175 -19.03 27.09 2.41
C ASP A 175 -19.24 25.96 3.43
N LEU A 176 -18.78 26.18 4.67
CA LEU A 176 -19.17 25.35 5.81
C LEU A 176 -20.41 25.96 6.46
N VAL A 177 -21.44 25.14 6.61
CA VAL A 177 -22.72 25.52 7.20
C VAL A 177 -22.97 24.65 8.43
N LEU A 178 -23.22 25.28 9.57
CA LEU A 178 -23.73 24.63 10.77
C LEU A 178 -25.26 24.62 10.68
N ASN A 179 -25.84 23.43 10.58
CA ASN A 179 -27.27 23.24 10.54
C ASN A 179 -27.82 23.04 11.94
N HIS A 180 -28.93 23.71 12.25
CA HIS A 180 -29.63 23.61 13.52
C HIS A 180 -30.90 22.76 13.34
N GLY A 181 -30.84 21.49 13.73
CA GLY A 181 -32.00 20.59 13.81
C GLY A 181 -32.25 20.11 15.24
N SER A 182 -32.80 18.90 15.40
CA SER A 182 -32.88 18.25 16.71
C SER A 182 -31.50 17.95 17.30
N LEU A 183 -30.54 17.71 16.42
CA LEU A 183 -29.11 17.68 16.67
C LEU A 183 -28.46 18.63 15.67
N GLU A 184 -27.35 19.25 16.03
CA GLU A 184 -26.58 20.10 15.11
C GLU A 184 -25.67 19.21 14.24
N TRP A 185 -25.38 19.62 13.01
CA TRP A 185 -24.37 18.98 12.16
C TRP A 185 -23.77 20.00 11.19
N TRP A 186 -22.56 19.72 10.73
CA TRP A 186 -21.91 20.53 9.71
C TRP A 186 -22.17 19.98 8.31
N SER A 187 -22.28 20.88 7.34
CA SER A 187 -22.36 20.57 5.93
C SER A 187 -21.32 21.39 5.17
N PHE A 188 -20.75 20.79 4.13
CA PHE A 188 -19.80 21.43 3.23
C PHE A 188 -20.39 21.50 1.83
N HIS A 189 -20.49 22.72 1.29
CA HIS A 189 -20.99 22.97 -0.05
C HIS A 189 -19.88 23.53 -0.94
N ASP A 190 -19.56 22.81 -2.02
CA ASP A 190 -18.65 23.29 -3.06
C ASP A 190 -19.38 24.34 -3.93
N ILE A 191 -18.86 25.57 -3.96
CA ILE A 191 -19.47 26.69 -4.69
C ILE A 191 -19.35 26.48 -6.21
N ASP A 192 -18.23 25.90 -6.64
CA ASP A 192 -17.92 25.63 -8.04
C ASP A 192 -18.66 24.39 -8.58
N ALA A 193 -19.15 23.50 -7.69
CA ALA A 193 -19.86 22.28 -8.08
C ALA A 193 -21.20 22.54 -8.78
N SER A 194 -21.78 23.74 -8.61
CA SER A 194 -23.01 24.16 -9.30
C SER A 194 -22.92 24.10 -10.83
N ASN A 195 -21.71 24.16 -11.40
CA ASN A 195 -21.48 24.05 -12.84
C ASN A 195 -21.38 22.61 -13.36
N VAL A 196 -21.35 21.62 -12.47
CA VAL A 196 -21.09 20.20 -12.80
C VAL A 196 -22.19 19.36 -12.14
N SER A 197 -23.37 19.28 -12.78
CA SER A 197 -24.56 18.56 -12.29
C SER A 197 -24.41 17.03 -12.21
N VAL A 198 -23.18 16.53 -12.26
CA VAL A 198 -22.82 15.11 -12.40
C VAL A 198 -23.05 14.35 -11.10
N CYS A 199 -22.85 15.00 -9.96
CA CYS A 199 -23.05 14.38 -8.66
C CYS A 199 -24.52 14.35 -8.20
N GLY A 200 -25.45 14.95 -8.97
CA GLY A 200 -26.87 14.97 -8.63
C GLY A 200 -27.13 15.53 -7.23
N GLU A 201 -27.74 14.72 -6.37
CA GLU A 201 -28.06 15.08 -4.96
C GLU A 201 -26.83 15.13 -4.04
N LEU A 202 -25.69 14.57 -4.45
CA LEU A 202 -24.43 14.56 -3.69
C LEU A 202 -23.66 15.87 -3.94
N ALA A 203 -24.19 17.00 -3.45
CA ALA A 203 -23.63 18.34 -3.66
C ALA A 203 -22.45 18.69 -2.73
N GLY A 204 -21.76 17.69 -2.17
CA GLY A 204 -20.66 17.86 -1.24
C GLY A 204 -19.29 17.93 -1.91
N PRO A 205 -18.21 17.51 -1.21
CA PRO A 205 -16.89 17.43 -1.79
C PRO A 205 -16.84 16.51 -3.03
N MET A 206 -16.18 16.96 -4.09
CA MET A 206 -16.03 16.25 -5.35
C MET A 206 -14.56 16.15 -5.75
N ALA A 207 -14.11 14.94 -6.11
CA ALA A 207 -12.75 14.70 -6.56
C ALA A 207 -12.72 13.84 -7.83
N ILE A 208 -11.89 14.23 -8.80
CA ILE A 208 -11.56 13.41 -9.97
C ILE A 208 -10.24 12.72 -9.68
N ILE A 209 -10.22 11.40 -9.72
CA ILE A 209 -9.08 10.58 -9.33
C ILE A 209 -8.62 9.76 -10.53
N VAL A 210 -7.34 9.88 -10.84
CA VAL A 210 -6.62 8.99 -11.74
C VAL A 210 -5.82 8.01 -10.89
N SER A 211 -6.20 6.73 -10.93
CA SER A 211 -5.52 5.69 -10.17
C SER A 211 -4.45 5.03 -11.03
N GLU A 212 -3.20 4.99 -10.57
CA GLU A 212 -2.18 4.22 -11.26
C GLU A 212 -2.49 2.73 -11.18
N GLU A 213 -2.35 2.05 -12.33
CA GLU A 213 -2.46 0.62 -12.40
C GLU A 213 -1.43 -0.06 -11.49
N THR A 214 -1.79 -1.23 -10.97
CA THR A 214 -0.89 -2.00 -10.10
C THR A 214 -0.57 -3.36 -10.72
N PRO A 215 0.70 -3.81 -10.62
CA PRO A 215 1.10 -5.10 -11.18
C PRO A 215 0.41 -6.26 -10.46
N GLN A 216 -0.07 -7.25 -11.23
CA GLN A 216 -0.60 -8.51 -10.69
C GLN A 216 0.45 -9.63 -10.59
N GLY A 217 0.07 -10.69 -9.87
CA GLY A 217 0.86 -11.91 -9.72
C GLY A 217 1.83 -11.89 -8.53
N ILE A 218 2.55 -13.00 -8.34
CA ILE A 218 3.49 -13.21 -7.23
C ILE A 218 4.57 -12.12 -7.23
N LEU A 219 4.99 -11.64 -8.40
CA LEU A 219 5.94 -10.53 -8.52
C LEU A 219 5.34 -9.21 -8.05
N GLY A 220 4.10 -8.89 -8.43
CA GLY A 220 3.42 -7.68 -7.94
C GLY A 220 3.17 -7.72 -6.43
N GLU A 221 2.78 -8.87 -5.89
CA GLU A 221 2.58 -9.05 -4.45
C GLU A 221 3.88 -8.97 -3.66
N THR A 222 4.93 -9.62 -4.13
CA THR A 222 6.25 -9.54 -3.49
C THR A 222 6.83 -8.14 -3.59
N LEU A 223 6.72 -7.44 -4.73
CA LEU A 223 7.16 -6.04 -4.88
C LEU A 223 6.32 -5.06 -4.06
N SER A 224 5.03 -5.32 -3.88
CA SER A 224 4.16 -4.46 -3.05
C SER A 224 4.51 -4.53 -1.56
N LYS A 225 5.01 -5.69 -1.09
CA LYS A 225 5.35 -5.94 0.32
C LYS A 225 6.85 -5.78 0.62
N PHE A 226 7.71 -6.15 -0.33
CA PHE A 226 9.15 -6.11 -0.23
C PHE A 226 9.70 -5.23 -1.35
N SER A 227 10.51 -4.23 -0.97
CA SER A 227 11.22 -3.42 -1.95
C SER A 227 12.11 -4.30 -2.85
N ILE A 228 12.36 -3.85 -4.08
CA ILE A 228 13.30 -4.52 -5.01
C ILE A 228 14.68 -4.73 -4.37
N TRP A 229 15.07 -3.85 -3.45
CA TRP A 229 16.26 -3.98 -2.61
C TRP A 229 16.22 -5.22 -1.70
N GLY A 230 15.07 -5.50 -1.09
CA GLY A 230 14.88 -6.68 -0.25
C GLY A 230 15.01 -7.96 -1.07
N LEU A 231 14.37 -8.01 -2.24
CA LEU A 231 14.49 -9.13 -3.17
C LEU A 231 15.94 -9.39 -3.60
N TYR A 232 16.67 -8.32 -3.94
CA TYR A 232 18.09 -8.40 -4.29
C TYR A 232 18.95 -8.93 -3.15
N ILE A 233 18.81 -8.38 -1.94
CA ILE A 233 19.56 -8.82 -0.76
C ILE A 233 19.29 -10.29 -0.46
N THR A 234 18.02 -10.72 -0.47
CA THR A 234 17.66 -12.12 -0.24
C THR A 234 18.27 -13.06 -1.27
N PHE A 235 18.20 -12.70 -2.55
CA PHE A 235 18.81 -13.50 -3.62
C PHE A 235 20.33 -13.61 -3.47
N VAL A 236 21.03 -12.49 -3.26
CA VAL A 236 22.48 -12.46 -3.07
C VAL A 236 22.91 -13.27 -1.85
N LEU A 237 22.19 -13.16 -0.73
CA LEU A 237 22.47 -13.96 0.47
C LEU A 237 22.23 -15.46 0.24
N ALA A 238 21.18 -15.82 -0.50
CA ALA A 238 20.89 -17.22 -0.83
C ALA A 238 21.99 -17.82 -1.70
N VAL A 239 22.40 -17.12 -2.77
CA VAL A 239 23.51 -17.55 -3.63
C VAL A 239 24.83 -17.61 -2.85
N GLY A 240 25.12 -16.60 -2.02
CA GLY A 240 26.31 -16.58 -1.18
C GLY A 240 26.35 -17.76 -0.20
N ARG A 241 25.22 -18.10 0.42
CA ARG A 241 25.10 -19.30 1.26
C ARG A 241 25.29 -20.60 0.48
N PHE A 242 24.74 -20.68 -0.73
CA PHE A 242 24.89 -21.85 -1.58
C PHE A 242 26.36 -22.09 -1.97
N ILE A 243 27.06 -21.03 -2.42
CA ILE A 243 28.49 -21.10 -2.72
C ILE A 243 29.28 -21.49 -1.48
N ARG A 244 28.96 -20.89 -0.31
CA ARG A 244 29.61 -21.24 0.96
C ARG A 244 29.44 -22.73 1.28
N LEU A 245 28.27 -23.33 1.02
CA LEU A 245 28.04 -24.75 1.29
C LEU A 245 28.88 -25.68 0.42
N GLN A 246 29.17 -25.32 -0.84
CA GLN A 246 30.01 -26.13 -1.73
C GLN A 246 31.49 -26.09 -1.34
N CYS A 247 31.94 -24.97 -0.77
CA CYS A 247 33.32 -24.81 -0.30
C CYS A 247 33.50 -25.15 1.18
N ALA A 248 32.43 -25.12 1.98
CA ALA A 248 32.45 -25.56 3.36
C ALA A 248 32.58 -27.08 3.41
N ASP A 249 33.26 -27.58 4.44
CA ASP A 249 33.45 -29.00 4.71
C ASP A 249 34.24 -29.83 3.68
N LEU A 250 34.93 -29.18 2.73
CA LEU A 250 35.92 -29.85 1.87
C LEU A 250 36.92 -30.67 2.70
N ARG A 251 37.42 -30.11 3.82
CA ARG A 251 38.33 -30.80 4.74
C ARG A 251 37.75 -32.10 5.30
N MET A 252 36.45 -32.13 5.61
CA MET A 252 35.80 -33.29 6.21
C MET A 252 35.61 -34.42 5.19
N ARG A 253 35.59 -34.09 3.88
CA ARG A 253 35.46 -35.05 2.78
C ARG A 253 36.79 -35.66 2.34
N ILE A 254 37.92 -34.99 2.60
CA ILE A 254 39.27 -35.45 2.21
C ILE A 254 39.53 -36.95 2.49
N PRO A 255 39.22 -37.50 3.69
CA PRO A 255 39.52 -38.90 4.00
C PRO A 255 38.76 -39.92 3.15
N PHE A 256 37.67 -39.53 2.50
CA PHE A 256 36.80 -40.42 1.73
C PHE A 256 36.89 -40.19 0.22
N GLU A 257 37.36 -39.02 -0.20
CA GLU A 257 37.43 -38.65 -1.64
C GLU A 257 38.84 -38.74 -2.21
N ASN A 258 39.87 -38.53 -1.40
CA ASN A 258 41.27 -38.55 -1.83
C ASN A 258 41.95 -39.85 -1.41
N LEU A 259 41.51 -40.96 -1.99
CA LEU A 259 42.07 -42.30 -1.74
C LEU A 259 43.03 -42.71 -2.88
N PRO A 260 44.18 -43.36 -2.60
CA PRO A 260 45.17 -43.71 -3.64
C PRO A 260 44.70 -44.76 -4.65
N SER A 261 44.04 -45.83 -4.19
CA SER A 261 43.38 -46.86 -5.00
C SER A 261 42.07 -47.28 -4.34
N CYS A 262 41.04 -47.57 -5.14
CA CYS A 262 39.74 -48.05 -4.65
C CYS A 262 39.46 -49.50 -5.04
N ASP A 263 40.40 -50.21 -5.67
CA ASP A 263 40.13 -51.49 -6.33
C ASP A 263 39.69 -52.59 -5.34
N ARG A 264 40.34 -52.64 -4.17
CA ARG A 264 39.98 -53.60 -3.11
C ARG A 264 38.63 -53.29 -2.47
N LEU A 265 38.28 -52.00 -2.34
CA LEU A 265 36.95 -51.59 -1.85
C LEU A 265 35.86 -51.89 -2.88
N LEU A 266 36.17 -51.68 -4.17
CA LEU A 266 35.26 -51.97 -5.27
C LEU A 266 34.98 -53.48 -5.36
N ALA A 267 36.01 -54.33 -5.23
CA ALA A 267 35.86 -55.78 -5.19
C ALA A 267 34.91 -56.24 -4.07
N ILE A 268 35.03 -55.67 -2.86
CA ILE A 268 34.09 -55.97 -1.77
C ILE A 268 32.66 -55.56 -2.13
N CYS A 269 32.47 -54.41 -2.78
CA CYS A 269 31.15 -53.97 -3.24
C CYS A 269 30.58 -54.87 -4.36
N GLU A 270 31.44 -55.37 -5.25
CA GLU A 270 31.08 -56.31 -6.31
C GLU A 270 30.71 -57.69 -5.73
N ASP A 271 31.44 -58.18 -4.73
CA ASP A 271 31.15 -59.44 -4.01
C ASP A 271 29.82 -59.33 -3.24
N ILE A 272 29.53 -58.19 -2.61
CA ILE A 272 28.22 -57.92 -2.00
C ILE A 272 27.11 -57.96 -3.06
N TYR A 273 27.35 -57.36 -4.23
CA TYR A 273 26.39 -57.37 -5.32
C TYR A 273 26.15 -58.77 -5.87
N ALA A 274 27.20 -59.59 -6.02
CA ALA A 274 27.13 -60.97 -6.47
C ALA A 274 26.38 -61.87 -5.46
N ALA A 275 26.73 -61.81 -4.17
CA ALA A 275 26.05 -62.56 -3.11
C ALA A 275 24.54 -62.23 -3.05
N ARG A 276 24.18 -60.95 -3.26
CA ARG A 276 22.78 -60.52 -3.35
C ARG A 276 22.08 -61.09 -4.59
N ALA A 277 22.76 -61.15 -5.73
CA ALA A 277 22.20 -61.70 -6.97
C ALA A 277 21.97 -63.22 -6.88
N GLU A 278 22.81 -63.93 -6.14
CA GLU A 278 22.72 -65.38 -5.90
C GLU A 278 21.77 -65.74 -4.74
N GLY A 279 21.39 -64.76 -3.92
CA GLY A 279 20.48 -64.94 -2.79
C GLY A 279 21.16 -65.46 -1.51
N GLU A 280 22.49 -65.37 -1.43
CA GLU A 280 23.29 -65.78 -0.27
C GLU A 280 23.34 -64.66 0.80
N LEU A 281 22.22 -64.46 1.49
CA LEU A 281 22.04 -63.35 2.44
C LEU A 281 23.01 -63.35 3.63
N GLU A 282 23.46 -64.53 4.09
CA GLU A 282 24.44 -64.63 5.18
C GLU A 282 25.81 -64.08 4.75
N VAL A 283 26.23 -64.38 3.51
CA VAL A 283 27.49 -63.89 2.94
C VAL A 283 27.42 -62.39 2.69
N GLU A 284 26.29 -61.90 2.17
CA GLU A 284 26.02 -60.48 1.99
C GLU A 284 26.14 -59.71 3.31
N GLU A 285 25.53 -60.21 4.40
CA GLU A 285 25.57 -59.56 5.72
C GLU A 285 27.00 -59.46 6.25
N VAL A 286 27.79 -60.54 6.13
CA VAL A 286 29.19 -60.56 6.58
C VAL A 286 30.02 -59.54 5.81
N LEU A 287 29.91 -59.50 4.48
CA LEU A 287 30.64 -58.55 3.64
C LEU A 287 30.22 -57.09 3.89
N TYR A 288 28.92 -56.84 4.14
CA TYR A 288 28.41 -55.53 4.50
C TYR A 288 29.02 -55.02 5.83
N TRP A 289 29.09 -55.88 6.85
CA TRP A 289 29.71 -55.50 8.13
C TRP A 289 31.21 -55.24 8.01
N ILE A 290 31.90 -55.97 7.13
CA ILE A 290 33.30 -55.70 6.79
C ILE A 290 33.43 -54.29 6.18
N LEU A 291 32.59 -53.94 5.21
CA LEU A 291 32.58 -52.62 4.59
C LEU A 291 32.33 -51.51 5.62
N VAL A 292 31.33 -51.67 6.49
CA VAL A 292 31.03 -50.71 7.57
C VAL A 292 32.22 -50.56 8.53
N LYS A 293 32.88 -51.65 8.89
CA LYS A 293 34.05 -51.62 9.78
C LYS A 293 35.22 -50.87 9.15
N ILE A 294 35.43 -51.00 7.84
CA ILE A 294 36.45 -50.24 7.10
C ILE A 294 36.13 -48.73 7.14
N TYR A 295 34.90 -48.32 6.80
CA TYR A 295 34.49 -46.91 6.81
C TYR A 295 34.46 -46.27 8.21
N ARG A 296 34.34 -47.07 9.29
CA ARG A 296 34.40 -46.59 10.68
C ARG A 296 35.81 -46.30 11.18
N SER A 297 36.85 -46.83 10.53
CA SER A 297 38.25 -46.69 10.96
C SER A 297 39.11 -46.09 9.84
N PRO A 298 39.54 -44.82 9.96
CA PRO A 298 40.39 -44.18 8.95
C PRO A 298 41.68 -44.94 8.66
N HIS A 299 42.24 -45.62 9.65
CA HIS A 299 43.42 -46.47 9.49
C HIS A 299 43.14 -47.67 8.57
N MET A 300 42.02 -48.38 8.81
CA MET A 300 41.61 -49.51 7.98
C MET A 300 41.30 -49.05 6.56
N LEU A 301 40.60 -47.91 6.41
CA LEU A 301 40.29 -47.34 5.11
C LEU A 301 41.57 -47.04 4.31
N LEU A 302 42.58 -46.45 4.95
CA LEU A 302 43.87 -46.20 4.30
C LEU A 302 44.59 -47.50 3.93
N GLU A 303 44.59 -48.52 4.78
CA GLU A 303 45.23 -49.80 4.45
C GLU A 303 44.60 -50.53 3.27
N TYR A 304 43.27 -50.46 3.15
CA TYR A 304 42.53 -51.07 2.05
C TYR A 304 42.59 -50.25 0.75
N THR A 305 43.11 -49.02 0.79
CA THR A 305 43.21 -48.12 -0.35
C THR A 305 44.65 -47.78 -0.74
N LYS A 306 45.64 -48.48 -0.14
CA LYS A 306 47.03 -48.40 -0.61
C LYS A 306 47.13 -48.98 -2.03
N GLY A 307 47.84 -48.27 -2.91
CA GLY A 307 48.28 -48.86 -4.17
C GLY A 307 49.27 -49.99 -3.90
N ASP A 308 49.29 -50.99 -4.78
CA ASP A 308 50.33 -52.02 -4.79
C ASP A 308 51.69 -51.44 -5.22
#